data_AF-A0A9E3SQ28-F1
#
_entry.id   AF-A0A9E3SQ28-F1
#
_cell.length_a   1.000
_cell.length_b   1.000
_cell.length_c   1.000
_cell.angle_alpha   90.00
_cell.angle_beta   90.00
_cell.angle_gamma   90.00
#
_symmetry.space_group_name_H-M   'P 1'
#
loop_
_entity.id
_entity.type
_entity.pdbx_description
1 polymer ?
#
loop_
_entity_poly.entity_id
_entity_poly.type
_entity_poly.pdbx_seq_one_letter_code
_entity_poly.pdbx_strand_id
1 'polypeptide(L)'
;MDTVKSTPKMTTGLSHRPGLMIGLLVGLMLTAALVAIFYVADALVGTPFVPFDMLDWMARNLPGGVITFGIDTVVGIITSLRLGETDVAAKAAEQFISISGMLLTGIVASGVFFYVMNQRETDGHNLRPGYLLGLIIGVPVAVISLAVNFTARTDPAVSTIWIVLAFLAWGSAINWVYNRLAAAKGRSDQPEASAQAIDRRSFLVRVGGTTATITLVGVGLGALLRNSDQGSATSLAATSTTSGTEPMRTDLPNANASVQPVPGTRPEFTPVAEHYRIDISSRPPVIDEATYKLPITGMVDKPLELTLDDIRSNYEPMTQYITLACISNPLGGDLTSTQKWTGVSFQKILADLGLQDSARYLRIFSADSFDETVDIDLIMQDERIMLTYAWDDQPLPERNGFPLRIYIPNHYGMKQPKWITDIEVVGDYEDGYWVRRGWDRDAIMVATSVIDVVATDQVHEEDGTTYIPIGGIAHAGDRSISKVEVKVDDGDWMEAQLRDPLSDKTWVIWRYEWPFAEGNHTFAVRCVDGKGDPQIETSRGTRPSGATGIVTVRKQIDPLTNA
;
A
#
# COMPACT_ATOMS: atom_id res chain seq x y z
N MET A 1 59.33 24.02 -65.30
CA MET A 1 59.62 23.53 -63.95
C MET A 1 59.03 24.53 -63.01
N ASP A 2 58.05 24.13 -62.20
CA ASP A 2 57.94 24.54 -60.79
C ASP A 2 56.69 23.89 -60.17
N THR A 3 56.96 23.10 -59.14
CA THR A 3 56.05 22.26 -58.38
C THR A 3 55.14 23.08 -57.48
N VAL A 4 53.83 23.10 -57.77
CA VAL A 4 52.81 23.65 -56.86
C VAL A 4 52.42 22.58 -55.84
N LYS A 5 52.82 22.82 -54.58
CA LYS A 5 52.40 22.05 -53.40
C LYS A 5 50.88 22.15 -53.22
N SER A 6 50.19 21.01 -53.21
CA SER A 6 48.83 20.90 -52.71
C SER A 6 48.83 20.93 -51.18
N THR A 7 48.24 21.96 -50.58
CA THR A 7 47.90 22.00 -49.16
C THR A 7 46.72 21.06 -48.89
N PRO A 8 46.80 20.13 -47.92
CA PRO A 8 45.65 19.34 -47.51
C PRO A 8 44.72 20.21 -46.64
N LYS A 9 43.41 20.17 -46.96
CA LYS A 9 42.37 20.73 -46.10
C LYS A 9 42.46 20.07 -44.71
N MET A 10 42.73 20.85 -43.67
CA MET A 10 42.48 20.43 -42.29
C MET A 10 40.97 20.27 -42.11
N THR A 11 40.49 19.03 -42.20
CA THR A 11 39.22 18.63 -41.63
C THR A 11 39.30 18.82 -40.12
N THR A 12 38.56 19.80 -39.60
CA THR A 12 38.27 19.99 -38.18
C THR A 12 37.78 18.66 -37.59
N GLY A 13 38.65 17.98 -36.83
CA GLY A 13 38.30 16.76 -36.13
C GLY A 13 37.23 17.07 -35.09
N LEU A 14 36.01 16.55 -35.31
CA LEU A 14 34.93 16.62 -34.33
C LEU A 14 35.38 16.01 -32.99
N SER A 15 35.54 16.88 -32.02
CA SER A 15 35.87 16.59 -30.62
C SER A 15 34.91 15.56 -30.01
N HIS A 16 35.39 14.35 -29.71
CA HIS A 16 34.58 13.36 -28.98
C HIS A 16 34.56 13.66 -27.47
N ARG A 17 33.71 14.63 -27.10
CA ARG A 17 33.25 14.90 -25.73
C ARG A 17 32.44 13.70 -25.19
N PRO A 18 32.33 13.48 -23.86
CA PRO A 18 31.65 12.29 -23.34
C PRO A 18 30.18 12.26 -23.80
N GLY A 19 29.81 11.24 -24.56
CA GLY A 19 28.51 11.16 -25.22
C GLY A 19 27.34 10.94 -24.27
N LEU A 20 26.12 11.12 -24.78
CA LEU A 20 24.85 10.95 -24.06
C LEU A 20 24.78 9.64 -23.26
N MET A 21 25.17 8.52 -23.88
CA MET A 21 25.14 7.20 -23.22
C MET A 21 25.99 7.12 -21.95
N ILE A 22 27.13 7.83 -21.91
CA ILE A 22 27.96 7.91 -20.70
C ILE A 22 27.23 8.73 -19.64
N GLY A 23 26.58 9.83 -20.03
CA GLY A 23 25.75 10.64 -19.13
C GLY A 23 24.61 9.84 -18.50
N LEU A 24 23.91 9.03 -19.29
CA LEU A 24 22.84 8.14 -18.80
C LEU A 24 23.37 7.13 -17.75
N LEU A 25 24.50 6.48 -18.04
CA LEU A 25 25.13 5.52 -17.12
C LEU A 25 25.60 6.18 -15.81
N VAL A 26 26.24 7.36 -15.91
CA VAL A 26 26.66 8.15 -14.74
C VAL A 26 25.45 8.56 -13.91
N GLY A 27 24.34 8.92 -14.56
CA GLY A 27 23.07 9.24 -13.92
C GLY A 27 22.53 8.08 -13.10
N LEU A 28 22.46 6.88 -13.68
CA LEU A 28 22.05 5.66 -12.96
C LEU A 28 22.92 5.43 -11.72
N MET A 29 24.25 5.43 -11.88
CA MET A 29 25.20 5.10 -10.81
C MET A 29 25.15 6.09 -9.64
N LEU A 30 25.21 7.40 -9.92
CA LEU A 30 25.21 8.42 -8.87
C LEU A 30 23.83 8.57 -8.20
N THR A 31 22.75 8.31 -8.93
CA THR A 31 21.40 8.36 -8.37
C THR A 31 21.10 7.14 -7.51
N ALA A 32 21.60 5.95 -7.86
CA ALA A 32 21.52 4.78 -6.98
C ALA A 32 22.22 5.03 -5.63
N ALA A 33 23.41 5.64 -5.67
CA ALA A 33 24.10 6.04 -4.44
C ALA A 33 23.31 7.09 -3.64
N LEU A 34 22.69 8.07 -4.32
CA LEU A 34 21.83 9.08 -3.67
C LEU A 34 20.61 8.44 -2.99
N VAL A 35 19.94 7.48 -3.65
CA VAL A 35 18.83 6.73 -3.06
C VAL A 35 19.27 5.98 -1.81
N ALA A 36 20.43 5.31 -1.84
CA ALA A 36 20.97 4.63 -0.66
C ALA A 36 21.29 5.60 0.49
N ILE A 37 21.79 6.79 0.17
CA ILE A 37 22.03 7.85 1.17
C ILE A 37 20.71 8.30 1.82
N PHE A 38 19.65 8.52 1.03
CA PHE A 38 18.33 8.85 1.58
C PHE A 38 17.78 7.70 2.46
N TYR A 39 17.98 6.45 2.05
CA TYR A 39 17.54 5.29 2.82
C TYR A 39 18.22 5.20 4.19
N VAL A 40 19.53 5.43 4.24
CA VAL A 40 20.30 5.43 5.49
C VAL A 40 19.91 6.61 6.38
N ALA A 41 19.75 7.81 5.81
CA ALA A 41 19.36 8.99 6.57
C ALA A 41 17.95 8.84 7.18
N ASP A 42 17.00 8.28 6.41
CA ASP A 42 15.67 7.91 6.90
C ASP A 42 15.77 6.92 8.07
N ALA A 43 16.56 5.85 7.93
CA ALA A 43 16.72 4.84 8.98
C ALA A 43 17.42 5.38 10.25
N LEU A 44 18.41 6.27 10.11
CA LEU A 44 19.22 6.76 11.24
C LEU A 44 18.56 7.89 12.02
N VAL A 45 17.99 8.87 11.31
CA VAL A 45 17.52 10.11 11.91
C VAL A 45 16.08 10.44 11.54
N GLY A 46 15.41 9.64 10.69
CA GLY A 46 14.01 9.86 10.33
C GLY A 46 13.78 11.02 9.35
N THR A 47 14.74 11.30 8.47
CA THR A 47 14.51 12.19 7.32
C THR A 47 13.60 11.54 6.29
N PRO A 48 12.93 12.31 5.40
CA PRO A 48 12.07 11.73 4.39
C PRO A 48 12.83 10.83 3.42
N PHE A 49 12.22 9.71 3.06
CA PHE A 49 12.72 8.86 1.98
C PHE A 49 12.16 9.35 0.65
N VAL A 50 12.90 10.28 0.03
CA VAL A 50 12.48 11.04 -1.15
C VAL A 50 11.79 10.23 -2.26
N PRO A 51 12.26 9.03 -2.66
CA PRO A 51 11.56 8.26 -3.70
C PRO A 51 10.08 8.02 -3.37
N PHE A 52 9.75 7.73 -2.11
CA PHE A 52 8.37 7.47 -1.67
C PHE A 52 7.55 8.76 -1.65
N ASP A 53 8.11 9.85 -1.13
CA ASP A 53 7.43 11.16 -1.14
C ASP A 53 7.06 11.59 -2.56
N MET A 54 7.93 11.33 -3.55
CA MET A 54 7.63 11.65 -4.95
C MET A 54 6.45 10.84 -5.46
N LEU A 55 6.41 9.53 -5.19
CA LEU A 55 5.31 8.67 -5.61
C LEU A 55 4.00 9.07 -4.92
N ASP A 56 4.05 9.29 -3.61
CA ASP A 56 2.89 9.67 -2.81
C ASP A 56 2.34 11.04 -3.26
N TRP A 57 3.21 12.01 -3.56
CA TRP A 57 2.79 13.30 -4.13
C TRP A 57 2.13 13.12 -5.49
N MET A 58 2.72 12.30 -6.38
CA MET A 58 2.13 12.00 -7.68
C MET A 58 0.76 11.33 -7.53
N ALA A 59 0.63 10.36 -6.63
CA ALA A 59 -0.62 9.64 -6.35
C ALA A 59 -1.75 10.60 -5.91
N ARG A 60 -1.40 11.65 -5.17
CA ARG A 60 -2.34 12.64 -4.63
C ARG A 60 -2.78 13.69 -5.64
N ASN A 61 -1.88 14.09 -6.53
CA ASN A 61 -2.09 15.22 -7.44
C ASN A 61 -2.52 14.81 -8.86
N LEU A 62 -2.33 13.54 -9.24
CA LEU A 62 -2.80 13.06 -10.54
C LEU A 62 -4.35 12.93 -10.56
N PRO A 63 -4.98 13.12 -11.74
CA PRO A 63 -6.41 12.93 -11.89
C PRO A 63 -6.86 11.53 -11.45
N GLY A 64 -8.03 11.44 -10.81
CA GLY A 64 -8.53 10.17 -10.25
C GLY A 64 -8.62 9.03 -11.29
N GLY A 65 -8.93 9.34 -12.55
CA GLY A 65 -8.94 8.36 -13.65
C GLY A 65 -7.57 7.75 -13.96
N VAL A 66 -6.49 8.53 -13.80
CA VAL A 66 -5.11 8.05 -14.03
C VAL A 66 -4.67 7.14 -12.88
N ILE A 67 -4.98 7.53 -11.64
CA ILE A 67 -4.65 6.75 -10.44
C ILE A 67 -5.40 5.43 -10.42
N THR A 68 -6.71 5.47 -10.67
CA THR A 68 -7.53 4.24 -10.69
C THR A 68 -7.06 3.29 -11.79
N PHE A 69 -6.76 3.79 -13.00
CA PHE A 69 -6.17 2.98 -14.06
C PHE A 69 -4.83 2.33 -13.66
N GLY A 70 -3.96 3.08 -12.98
CA GLY A 70 -2.69 2.55 -12.47
C GLY A 70 -2.89 1.42 -11.46
N ILE A 71 -3.78 1.62 -10.48
CA ILE A 71 -4.13 0.62 -9.46
C ILE A 71 -4.71 -0.63 -10.12
N ASP A 72 -5.70 -0.48 -11.01
CA ASP A 72 -6.35 -1.60 -11.70
C ASP A 72 -5.33 -2.42 -12.52
N THR A 73 -4.36 -1.74 -13.15
CA THR A 73 -3.28 -2.39 -13.89
C THR A 73 -2.38 -3.22 -12.98
N VAL A 74 -1.96 -2.65 -11.84
CA VAL A 74 -1.09 -3.36 -10.87
C VAL A 74 -1.83 -4.55 -10.27
N VAL A 75 -3.07 -4.37 -9.82
CA VAL A 75 -3.90 -5.46 -9.27
C VAL A 75 -4.16 -6.55 -10.31
N GLY A 76 -4.44 -6.18 -11.56
CA GLY A 76 -4.61 -7.15 -12.65
C GLY A 76 -3.35 -7.97 -12.92
N ILE A 77 -2.16 -7.36 -12.85
CA ILE A 77 -0.88 -8.08 -13.00
C ILE A 77 -0.65 -9.03 -11.82
N ILE A 78 -0.84 -8.55 -10.58
CA ILE A 78 -0.64 -9.36 -9.37
C ILE A 78 -1.55 -10.60 -9.36
N THR A 79 -2.83 -10.40 -9.65
CA THR A 79 -3.84 -11.46 -9.66
C THR A 79 -3.61 -12.45 -10.80
N SER A 80 -3.26 -11.98 -12.01
CA SER A 80 -2.99 -12.85 -13.15
C SER A 80 -1.72 -13.69 -12.99
N LEU A 81 -0.68 -13.14 -12.37
CA LEU A 81 0.59 -13.82 -12.13
C LEU A 81 0.67 -14.55 -10.79
N ARG A 82 -0.38 -14.45 -9.95
CA ARG A 82 -0.45 -15.06 -8.60
C ARG A 82 0.77 -14.70 -7.74
N LEU A 83 1.11 -13.41 -7.66
CA LEU A 83 2.33 -12.92 -7.00
C LEU A 83 2.27 -12.90 -5.45
N GLY A 84 1.47 -13.77 -4.85
CA GLY A 84 1.18 -13.79 -3.41
C GLY A 84 -0.01 -12.90 -3.04
N GLU A 85 -0.05 -12.48 -1.77
CA GLU A 85 -1.11 -11.63 -1.23
C GLU A 85 -1.17 -10.27 -1.94
N THR A 86 -2.38 -9.82 -2.28
CA THR A 86 -2.61 -8.66 -3.15
C THR A 86 -2.03 -7.38 -2.54
N ASP A 87 -2.24 -7.16 -1.25
CA ASP A 87 -1.74 -5.98 -0.55
C ASP A 87 -0.22 -5.95 -0.43
N VAL A 88 0.40 -7.08 -0.08
CA VAL A 88 1.86 -7.22 0.01
C VAL A 88 2.51 -6.97 -1.35
N ALA A 89 1.99 -7.62 -2.40
CA ALA A 89 2.51 -7.49 -3.75
C ALA A 89 2.30 -6.07 -4.31
N ALA A 90 1.15 -5.44 -4.05
CA ALA A 90 0.88 -4.06 -4.44
C ALA A 90 1.86 -3.10 -3.77
N LYS A 91 2.14 -3.29 -2.47
CA LYS A 91 3.11 -2.46 -1.75
C LYS A 91 4.52 -2.62 -2.29
N ALA A 92 4.93 -3.85 -2.61
CA ALA A 92 6.23 -4.09 -3.23
C ALA A 92 6.33 -3.42 -4.62
N ALA A 93 5.25 -3.46 -5.41
CA ALA A 93 5.19 -2.79 -6.72
C ALA A 93 5.32 -1.26 -6.59
N GLU A 94 4.62 -0.63 -5.65
CA GLU A 94 4.74 0.81 -5.38
C GLU A 94 6.18 1.20 -4.98
N GLN A 95 6.80 0.45 -4.08
CA GLN A 95 8.20 0.67 -3.68
C GLN A 95 9.17 0.51 -4.85
N PHE A 96 8.92 -0.45 -5.74
CA PHE A 96 9.72 -0.61 -6.95
C PHE A 96 9.53 0.56 -7.93
N ILE A 97 8.28 1.00 -8.15
CA ILE A 97 7.94 2.11 -9.05
C ILE A 97 8.58 3.42 -8.55
N SER A 98 8.48 3.71 -7.26
CA SER A 98 9.05 4.92 -6.65
C SER A 98 10.58 4.99 -6.81
N ILE A 99 11.31 3.93 -6.47
CA ILE A 99 12.76 3.86 -6.63
C ILE A 99 13.14 3.95 -8.12
N SER A 100 12.45 3.22 -8.99
CA SER A 100 12.70 3.24 -10.44
C SER A 100 12.45 4.62 -11.04
N GLY A 101 11.42 5.33 -10.60
CA GLY A 101 11.12 6.71 -11.02
C GLY A 101 12.23 7.69 -10.64
N MET A 102 12.78 7.57 -9.43
CA MET A 102 13.93 8.37 -9.01
C MET A 102 15.17 8.08 -9.86
N LEU A 103 15.48 6.79 -10.08
CA LEU A 103 16.60 6.39 -10.94
C LEU A 103 16.44 6.91 -12.37
N LEU A 104 15.25 6.81 -12.95
CA LEU A 104 14.94 7.30 -14.29
C LEU A 104 15.12 8.82 -14.37
N THR A 105 14.65 9.55 -13.36
CA THR A 105 14.85 11.01 -13.27
C THR A 105 16.33 11.37 -13.31
N GLY A 106 17.15 10.67 -12.52
CA GLY A 106 18.58 10.88 -12.49
C GLY A 106 19.30 10.50 -13.79
N ILE A 107 18.88 9.41 -14.43
CA ILE A 107 19.37 8.98 -15.76
C ILE A 107 19.11 10.08 -16.79
N VAL A 108 17.87 10.55 -16.90
CA VAL A 108 17.46 11.56 -17.87
C VAL A 108 18.16 12.89 -17.59
N ALA A 109 18.15 13.35 -16.34
CA ALA A 109 18.76 14.62 -15.94
C ALA A 109 20.27 14.63 -16.24
N SER A 110 20.99 13.55 -15.93
CA SER A 110 22.42 13.43 -16.23
C SER A 110 22.69 13.31 -17.74
N GLY A 111 21.86 12.57 -18.49
CA GLY A 111 21.96 12.49 -19.95
C GLY A 111 21.80 13.86 -20.62
N VAL A 112 20.76 14.61 -20.25
CA VAL A 112 20.51 15.97 -20.71
C VAL A 112 21.66 16.90 -20.30
N PHE A 113 22.16 16.78 -19.07
CA PHE A 113 23.31 17.56 -18.61
C PHE A 113 24.55 17.33 -19.49
N PHE A 114 24.92 16.08 -19.76
CA PHE A 114 26.05 15.74 -20.63
C PHE A 114 25.84 16.26 -22.06
N TYR A 115 24.62 16.15 -22.60
CA TYR A 115 24.28 16.68 -23.91
C TYR A 115 24.43 18.20 -24.00
N VAL A 116 23.92 18.95 -23.02
CA VAL A 116 24.02 20.42 -22.97
C VAL A 116 25.47 20.86 -22.78
N MET A 117 26.20 20.23 -21.87
CA MET A 117 27.60 20.54 -21.63
C MET A 117 28.46 20.25 -22.87
N ASN A 118 28.10 19.23 -23.65
CA ASN A 118 28.75 18.95 -24.93
C ASN A 118 28.51 20.02 -26.01
N GLN A 119 27.54 20.91 -25.85
CA GLN A 119 27.31 22.03 -26.79
C GLN A 119 27.96 23.34 -26.33
N ARG A 120 28.36 23.44 -25.06
CA ARG A 120 28.94 24.68 -24.51
C ARG A 120 30.47 24.62 -24.50
N GLU A 121 31.14 25.70 -24.85
CA GLU A 121 32.57 25.87 -24.54
C GLU A 121 32.70 26.24 -23.07
N THR A 122 32.79 25.22 -22.20
CA THR A 122 32.91 25.41 -20.75
C THR A 122 34.34 25.18 -20.30
N ASP A 123 34.86 26.09 -19.48
CA ASP A 123 36.09 25.87 -18.73
C ASP A 123 35.91 24.67 -17.77
N GLY A 124 36.79 23.67 -17.89
CA GLY A 124 36.68 22.39 -17.17
C GLY A 124 36.80 22.47 -15.64
N HIS A 125 36.93 23.66 -15.08
CA HIS A 125 36.98 23.91 -13.63
C HIS A 125 35.69 24.56 -13.09
N ASN A 126 34.72 24.90 -13.93
CA ASN A 126 33.50 25.56 -13.47
C ASN A 126 32.53 24.57 -12.80
N LEU A 127 32.26 24.78 -11.51
CA LEU A 127 31.32 23.97 -10.72
C LEU A 127 29.86 24.45 -10.84
N ARG A 128 29.63 25.67 -11.36
CA ARG A 128 28.30 26.28 -11.45
C ARG A 128 27.27 25.41 -12.18
N PRO A 129 27.58 24.74 -13.31
CA PRO A 129 26.61 23.88 -13.99
C PRO A 129 26.09 22.73 -13.10
N GLY A 130 26.95 22.14 -12.27
CA GLY A 130 26.58 21.07 -11.35
C GLY A 130 25.66 21.54 -10.23
N TYR A 131 25.97 22.70 -9.62
CA TYR A 131 25.08 23.30 -8.62
C TYR A 131 23.72 23.66 -9.19
N LEU A 132 23.67 24.21 -10.40
CA LEU A 132 22.40 24.53 -11.08
C LEU A 132 21.59 23.26 -11.35
N LEU A 133 22.22 22.18 -11.84
CA LEU A 133 21.54 20.89 -11.99
C LEU A 133 20.96 20.40 -10.66
N GLY A 134 21.77 20.44 -9.59
CA GLY A 134 21.36 20.05 -8.25
C GLY A 134 20.18 20.88 -7.73
N LEU A 135 20.19 22.21 -7.91
CA LEU A 135 19.09 23.08 -7.47
C LEU A 135 17.81 22.90 -8.30
N ILE A 136 17.94 22.77 -9.63
CA ILE A 136 16.81 22.59 -10.55
C ILE A 136 16.00 21.35 -10.20
N ILE A 137 16.66 20.27 -9.75
CA ILE A 137 15.99 19.04 -9.32
C ILE A 137 15.66 19.09 -7.83
N GLY A 138 16.64 19.46 -7.00
CA GLY A 138 16.53 19.37 -5.53
C GLY A 138 15.52 20.32 -4.91
N VAL A 139 15.33 21.53 -5.44
CA VAL A 139 14.36 22.49 -4.89
C VAL A 139 12.93 22.01 -5.11
N PRO A 140 12.48 21.65 -6.33
CA PRO A 140 11.16 21.06 -6.53
C PRO A 140 10.94 19.81 -5.68
N VAL A 141 11.94 18.93 -5.59
CA VAL A 141 11.85 17.71 -4.78
C VAL A 141 11.68 18.02 -3.29
N ALA A 142 12.40 19.02 -2.77
CA ALA A 142 12.25 19.46 -1.38
C ALA A 142 10.87 20.09 -1.11
N VAL A 143 10.34 20.88 -2.06
CA VAL A 143 8.99 21.45 -1.96
C VAL A 143 7.93 20.34 -1.98
N ILE A 144 8.08 19.35 -2.85
CA ILE A 144 7.18 18.20 -2.92
C ILE A 144 7.22 17.39 -1.62
N SER A 145 8.42 17.08 -1.12
CA SER A 145 8.60 16.35 0.14
C SER A 145 7.97 17.10 1.31
N LEU A 146 8.13 18.43 1.36
CA LEU A 146 7.49 19.27 2.38
C LEU A 146 5.95 19.18 2.33
N ALA A 147 5.35 19.09 1.15
CA ALA A 147 3.90 18.98 0.97
C ALA A 147 3.33 17.60 1.36
N VAL A 148 4.17 16.57 1.47
CA VAL A 148 3.79 15.18 1.75
C VAL A 148 4.35 14.68 3.09
N ASN A 149 5.11 15.48 3.83
CA ASN A 149 6.02 15.11 4.93
C ASN A 149 5.45 14.37 6.19
N PHE A 150 4.49 13.44 6.06
CA PHE A 150 3.83 12.74 7.17
C PHE A 150 4.58 11.49 7.66
N THR A 151 5.67 11.06 7.00
CA THR A 151 6.50 9.91 7.45
C THR A 151 7.83 10.33 8.08
N ALA A 152 8.22 11.59 7.94
CA ALA A 152 9.46 12.08 8.54
C ALA A 152 9.27 12.37 10.02
N ARG A 153 10.26 11.98 10.82
CA ARG A 153 10.33 12.28 12.27
C ARG A 153 11.14 13.54 12.56
N THR A 154 11.63 14.20 11.51
CA THR A 154 12.50 15.38 11.60
C THR A 154 11.73 16.63 11.26
N ASP A 155 12.20 17.75 11.82
CA ASP A 155 11.65 19.07 11.51
C ASP A 155 11.61 19.32 9.98
N PRO A 156 10.52 19.88 9.43
CA PRO A 156 10.38 20.08 8.00
C PRO A 156 11.46 20.98 7.37
N ALA A 157 11.99 21.96 8.11
CA ALA A 157 13.07 22.81 7.62
C ALA A 157 14.39 22.04 7.54
N VAL A 158 14.68 21.18 8.53
CA VAL A 158 15.85 20.27 8.50
C VAL A 158 15.76 19.33 7.30
N SER A 159 14.60 18.71 7.08
CA SER A 159 14.33 17.84 5.93
C SER A 159 14.55 18.56 4.59
N THR A 160 14.03 19.78 4.47
CA THR A 160 14.16 20.61 3.27
C THR A 160 15.64 20.92 2.98
N ILE A 161 16.39 21.36 3.99
CA ILE A 161 17.82 21.67 3.87
C ILE A 161 18.59 20.41 3.46
N TRP A 162 18.32 19.28 4.11
CA TRP A 162 18.96 17.99 3.80
C TRP A 162 18.78 17.59 2.33
N ILE A 163 17.55 17.63 1.82
CA ILE A 163 17.24 17.28 0.43
C ILE A 163 17.99 18.20 -0.54
N VAL A 164 17.95 19.52 -0.32
CA VAL A 164 18.65 20.48 -1.19
C VAL A 164 20.16 20.24 -1.19
N LEU A 165 20.76 19.99 -0.02
CA LEU A 165 22.19 19.70 0.10
C LEU A 165 22.57 18.38 -0.58
N ALA A 166 21.75 17.34 -0.44
CA ALA A 166 21.98 16.04 -1.08
C ALA A 166 21.96 16.16 -2.61
N PHE A 167 21.00 16.90 -3.18
CA PHE A 167 20.93 17.13 -4.62
C PHE A 167 22.02 18.07 -5.14
N LEU A 168 22.44 19.07 -4.36
CA LEU A 168 23.61 19.90 -4.66
C LEU A 168 24.89 19.05 -4.76
N ALA A 169 25.09 18.13 -3.81
CA ALA A 169 26.21 17.20 -3.82
C ALA A 169 26.15 16.26 -5.04
N TRP A 170 24.97 15.71 -5.34
CA TRP A 170 24.73 14.85 -6.50
C TRP A 170 25.01 15.57 -7.83
N GLY A 171 24.48 16.78 -8.03
CA GLY A 171 24.71 17.57 -9.25
C GLY A 171 26.19 17.98 -9.40
N SER A 172 26.86 18.27 -8.29
CA SER A 172 28.30 18.53 -8.25
C SER A 172 29.12 17.30 -8.65
N ALA A 173 28.74 16.11 -8.17
CA ALA A 173 29.38 14.86 -8.52
C ALA A 173 29.24 14.54 -10.01
N ILE A 174 28.05 14.75 -10.60
CA ILE A 174 27.82 14.60 -12.06
C ILE A 174 28.76 15.52 -12.84
N ASN A 175 28.81 16.82 -12.48
CA ASN A 175 29.66 17.78 -13.15
C ASN A 175 31.16 17.45 -12.98
N TRP A 176 31.57 16.97 -11.80
CA TRP A 176 32.94 16.52 -11.56
C TRP A 176 33.33 15.34 -12.46
N VAL A 177 32.45 14.33 -12.58
CA VAL A 177 32.66 13.19 -13.50
C VAL A 177 32.75 13.67 -14.94
N TYR A 178 31.85 14.56 -15.38
CA TYR A 178 31.88 15.15 -16.72
C TYR A 178 33.20 15.86 -16.99
N ASN A 179 33.61 16.79 -16.12
CA ASN A 179 34.84 17.56 -16.26
C ASN A 179 36.07 16.66 -16.30
N ARG A 180 36.11 15.59 -15.49
CA ARG A 180 37.22 14.63 -15.50
C ARG A 180 37.31 13.85 -16.80
N LEU A 181 36.17 13.41 -17.35
CA LEU A 181 36.09 12.70 -18.63
C LEU A 181 36.43 13.60 -19.83
N ALA A 182 36.04 14.88 -19.76
CA ALA A 182 36.37 15.89 -20.76
C ALA A 182 37.87 16.24 -20.73
N ALA A 183 38.45 16.44 -19.55
CA ALA A 183 39.87 16.79 -19.37
C ALA A 183 40.84 15.66 -19.74
N ALA A 184 40.44 14.39 -19.60
CA ALA A 184 41.30 13.22 -19.90
C ALA A 184 41.80 13.16 -21.36
N LYS A 185 41.21 13.90 -22.30
CA LYS A 185 41.67 13.97 -23.71
C LYS A 185 42.56 15.19 -24.01
N GLY A 186 42.42 16.30 -23.28
CA GLY A 186 43.26 17.50 -23.49
C GLY A 186 44.76 17.25 -23.24
N ARG A 187 45.10 16.17 -22.51
CA ARG A 187 46.50 15.75 -22.26
C ARG A 187 47.04 14.71 -23.25
N SER A 188 46.22 14.11 -24.11
CA SER A 188 46.71 13.11 -25.08
C SER A 188 47.29 13.71 -26.37
N ASP A 189 47.17 15.03 -26.58
CA ASP A 189 47.71 15.75 -27.74
C ASP A 189 49.11 16.36 -27.49
N GLN A 190 49.75 16.10 -26.33
CA GLN A 190 51.15 16.44 -26.08
C GLN A 190 52.02 15.16 -26.01
N PRO A 191 53.04 14.99 -26.87
CA PRO A 191 53.81 13.75 -26.98
C PRO A 191 54.63 13.33 -25.75
N GLU A 192 54.83 14.20 -24.75
CA GLU A 192 55.79 13.95 -23.65
C GLU A 192 55.16 13.77 -22.25
N ALA A 193 53.83 13.73 -22.11
CA ALA A 193 53.18 13.52 -20.81
C ALA A 193 52.66 12.08 -20.60
N SER A 194 53.48 11.06 -20.90
CA SER A 194 53.15 9.66 -20.63
C SER A 194 53.48 9.28 -19.18
N ALA A 195 52.57 9.55 -18.25
CA ALA A 195 52.58 8.87 -16.95
C ALA A 195 51.21 8.76 -16.24
N GLN A 196 50.19 9.54 -16.59
CA GLN A 196 48.89 9.50 -15.89
C GLN A 196 47.68 9.86 -16.77
N ALA A 197 47.65 9.39 -18.02
CA ALA A 197 46.40 9.38 -18.78
C ALA A 197 45.50 8.30 -18.17
N ILE A 198 44.58 8.68 -17.27
CA ILE A 198 43.62 7.75 -16.70
C ILE A 198 42.74 7.24 -17.85
N ASP A 199 42.84 5.94 -18.15
CA ASP A 199 41.95 5.28 -19.10
C ASP A 199 40.49 5.49 -18.67
N ARG A 200 39.65 5.97 -19.60
CA ARG A 200 38.24 6.32 -19.35
C ARG A 200 37.48 5.12 -18.81
N ARG A 201 37.78 3.92 -19.30
CA ARG A 201 37.15 2.68 -18.82
C ARG A 201 37.56 2.40 -17.37
N SER A 202 38.85 2.49 -17.06
CA SER A 202 39.37 2.37 -15.70
C SER A 202 38.80 3.42 -14.73
N PHE A 203 38.59 4.67 -15.17
CA PHE A 203 37.94 5.69 -14.35
C PHE A 203 36.46 5.38 -14.07
N LEU A 204 35.70 5.03 -15.11
CA LEU A 204 34.29 4.68 -14.96
C LEU A 204 34.10 3.43 -14.09
N VAL A 205 35.00 2.44 -14.20
CA VAL A 205 35.01 1.28 -13.31
C VAL A 205 35.27 1.68 -11.86
N ARG A 206 36.15 2.65 -11.59
CA ARG A 206 36.39 3.14 -10.22
C ARG A 206 35.19 3.89 -9.66
N VAL A 207 34.58 4.80 -10.43
CA VAL A 207 33.35 5.51 -10.03
C VAL A 207 32.21 4.50 -9.83
N GLY A 208 32.11 3.51 -10.72
CA GLY A 208 31.20 2.37 -10.61
C GLY A 208 31.40 1.58 -9.34
N GLY A 209 32.64 1.20 -9.02
CA GLY A 209 32.99 0.50 -7.80
C GLY A 209 32.61 1.29 -6.55
N THR A 210 32.98 2.58 -6.47
CA THR A 210 32.66 3.43 -5.31
C THR A 210 31.15 3.60 -5.12
N THR A 211 30.40 3.88 -6.19
CA THR A 211 28.93 4.03 -6.12
C THR A 211 28.24 2.72 -5.76
N ALA A 212 28.70 1.59 -6.30
CA ALA A 212 28.22 0.26 -5.92
C ALA A 212 28.49 -0.04 -4.44
N THR A 213 29.69 0.27 -3.93
CA THR A 213 30.01 0.11 -2.51
C THR A 213 29.11 0.96 -1.62
N ILE A 214 28.93 2.25 -1.93
CA ILE A 214 28.03 3.14 -1.18
C ILE A 214 26.60 2.59 -1.18
N THR A 215 26.13 2.11 -2.33
CA THR A 215 24.78 1.57 -2.47
C THR A 215 24.61 0.29 -1.63
N LEU A 216 25.51 -0.68 -1.76
CA LEU A 216 25.43 -1.95 -1.05
C LEU A 216 25.59 -1.78 0.47
N VAL A 217 26.56 -0.96 0.91
CA VAL A 217 26.77 -0.68 2.34
C VAL A 217 25.59 0.12 2.88
N GLY A 218 25.07 1.11 2.15
CA GLY A 218 23.95 1.92 2.59
C GLY A 218 22.66 1.11 2.73
N VAL A 219 22.34 0.26 1.74
CA VAL A 219 21.19 -0.65 1.83
C VAL A 219 21.35 -1.64 2.98
N GLY A 220 22.54 -2.25 3.13
CA GLY A 220 22.81 -3.19 4.22
C GLY A 220 22.68 -2.54 5.60
N LEU A 221 23.27 -1.36 5.78
CA LEU A 221 23.20 -0.60 7.04
C LEU A 221 21.77 -0.17 7.36
N GLY A 222 21.06 0.42 6.39
CA GLY A 222 19.67 0.86 6.61
C GLY A 222 18.72 -0.28 6.94
N ALA A 223 18.92 -1.47 6.33
CA ALA A 223 18.14 -2.66 6.67
C ALA A 223 18.41 -3.15 8.10
N LEU A 224 19.68 -3.17 8.53
CA LEU A 224 20.04 -3.56 9.90
C LEU A 224 19.45 -2.61 10.96
N LEU A 225 19.50 -1.30 10.70
CA LEU A 225 18.97 -0.29 11.61
C LEU A 225 17.45 -0.41 11.77
N ARG A 226 16.73 -0.62 10.66
CA ARG A 226 15.27 -0.77 10.69
C ARG A 226 14.80 -2.04 11.39
N ASN A 227 15.51 -3.15 11.23
CA ASN A 227 15.21 -4.38 11.98
C ASN A 227 15.39 -4.19 13.50
N SER A 228 16.29 -3.28 13.90
CA SER A 228 16.55 -2.98 15.32
C SER A 228 15.42 -2.14 15.92
N ASP A 229 14.91 -1.14 15.20
CA ASP A 229 13.75 -0.31 15.61
C ASP A 229 12.46 -1.14 15.71
N GLN A 230 12.23 -2.06 14.76
CA GLN A 230 11.05 -2.94 14.83
C GLN A 230 11.10 -3.89 16.03
N GLY A 231 12.29 -4.37 16.42
CA GLY A 231 12.47 -5.33 17.52
C GLY A 231 11.98 -4.86 18.90
N SER A 232 11.85 -3.55 19.12
CA SER A 232 11.30 -2.99 20.37
C SER A 232 9.77 -2.86 20.36
N ALA A 233 9.13 -2.77 19.19
CA ALA A 233 7.67 -2.80 19.05
C ALA A 233 7.13 -4.22 18.81
N THR A 234 7.94 -5.13 18.25
CA THR A 234 7.56 -6.54 18.04
C THR A 234 7.72 -7.41 19.28
N SER A 235 8.44 -7.01 20.34
CA SER A 235 8.60 -7.88 21.52
C SER A 235 7.30 -8.10 22.31
N LEU A 236 6.25 -7.34 22.03
CA LEU A 236 4.89 -7.56 22.57
C LEU A 236 3.97 -8.33 21.61
N ALA A 237 4.34 -8.47 20.32
CA ALA A 237 3.52 -9.10 19.28
C ALA A 237 4.12 -10.39 18.67
N ALA A 238 5.41 -10.68 18.90
CA ALA A 238 6.15 -11.73 18.21
C ALA A 238 6.23 -13.08 18.95
N THR A 239 5.19 -13.46 19.69
CA THR A 239 5.10 -14.83 20.24
C THR A 239 4.35 -15.80 19.32
N SER A 240 3.84 -15.36 18.17
CA SER A 240 3.11 -16.25 17.26
C SER A 240 3.52 -15.99 15.81
N THR A 241 4.59 -16.63 15.36
CA THR A 241 4.88 -16.74 13.92
C THR A 241 5.35 -18.15 13.65
N THR A 242 4.38 -19.05 13.47
CA THR A 242 4.59 -20.34 12.82
C THR A 242 3.59 -20.43 11.69
N SER A 243 4.06 -20.21 10.46
CA SER A 243 3.36 -20.65 9.25
C SER A 243 3.27 -22.17 9.29
N GLY A 244 2.10 -22.67 9.66
CA GLY A 244 1.80 -24.09 9.75
C GLY A 244 0.59 -24.25 10.66
N THR A 245 -0.59 -24.44 10.07
CA THR A 245 -1.84 -24.85 10.71
C THR A 245 -1.93 -24.40 12.18
N GLU A 246 -2.01 -23.09 12.41
CA GLU A 246 -2.26 -22.57 13.76
C GLU A 246 -3.55 -23.25 14.26
N PRO A 247 -3.53 -23.94 15.41
CA PRO A 247 -4.70 -24.62 15.92
C PRO A 247 -5.84 -23.61 16.09
N MET A 248 -7.07 -24.05 15.79
CA MET A 248 -8.27 -23.23 15.95
C MET A 248 -8.27 -22.58 17.34
N ARG A 249 -8.32 -21.24 17.37
CA ARG A 249 -8.45 -20.49 18.63
C ARG A 249 -9.64 -21.05 19.40
N THR A 250 -9.37 -21.58 20.59
CA THR A 250 -10.40 -22.23 21.43
C THR A 250 -11.22 -21.23 22.24
N ASP A 251 -10.84 -19.95 22.20
CA ASP A 251 -11.48 -18.84 22.90
C ASP A 251 -12.43 -18.01 22.01
N LEU A 252 -12.64 -18.42 20.75
CA LEU A 252 -13.62 -17.78 19.89
C LEU A 252 -15.06 -18.08 20.36
N PRO A 253 -16.01 -17.14 20.22
CA PRO A 253 -17.41 -17.32 20.64
C PRO A 253 -18.09 -18.56 20.05
N ASN A 254 -17.66 -18.97 18.86
CA ASN A 254 -18.22 -20.11 18.11
C ASN A 254 -17.32 -21.36 18.16
N ALA A 255 -16.39 -21.47 19.11
CA ALA A 255 -15.46 -22.61 19.21
C ALA A 255 -16.19 -23.97 19.26
N ASN A 256 -17.42 -24.00 19.80
CA ASN A 256 -18.27 -25.19 19.91
C ASN A 256 -19.32 -25.33 18.79
N ALA A 257 -19.23 -24.54 17.72
CA ALA A 257 -20.19 -24.61 16.62
C ALA A 257 -20.17 -26.00 15.97
N SER A 258 -21.36 -26.51 15.63
CA SER A 258 -21.56 -27.89 15.14
C SER A 258 -20.92 -28.11 13.76
N VAL A 259 -21.06 -27.14 12.86
CA VAL A 259 -20.46 -27.17 11.53
C VAL A 259 -18.99 -26.80 11.62
N GLN A 260 -18.11 -27.72 11.23
CA GLN A 260 -16.67 -27.50 11.17
C GLN A 260 -16.25 -26.98 9.79
N PRO A 261 -15.31 -26.02 9.70
CA PRO A 261 -14.76 -25.58 8.42
C PRO A 261 -14.16 -26.76 7.64
N VAL A 262 -14.34 -26.75 6.31
CA VAL A 262 -13.61 -27.70 5.45
C VAL A 262 -12.11 -27.33 5.48
N PRO A 263 -11.19 -28.27 5.71
CA PRO A 263 -9.75 -27.98 5.63
C PRO A 263 -9.40 -27.29 4.31
N GLY A 264 -8.70 -26.16 4.37
CA GLY A 264 -8.42 -25.30 3.22
C GLY A 264 -9.38 -24.11 3.05
N THR A 265 -10.47 -24.06 3.81
CA THR A 265 -11.28 -22.83 3.96
C THR A 265 -10.46 -21.78 4.72
N ARG A 266 -10.52 -20.52 4.30
CA ARG A 266 -9.83 -19.44 5.01
C ARG A 266 -10.36 -19.31 6.45
N PRO A 267 -9.52 -18.91 7.42
CA PRO A 267 -9.92 -18.91 8.83
C PRO A 267 -11.00 -17.86 9.12
N GLU A 268 -11.87 -18.15 10.10
CA GLU A 268 -12.92 -17.22 10.51
C GLU A 268 -12.42 -15.97 11.23
N PHE A 269 -11.25 -16.06 11.85
CA PHE A 269 -10.52 -14.99 12.53
C PHE A 269 -9.14 -14.82 11.91
N THR A 270 -8.72 -13.59 11.63
CA THR A 270 -7.43 -13.28 11.01
C THR A 270 -6.46 -12.77 12.08
N PRO A 271 -5.27 -13.40 12.24
CA PRO A 271 -4.24 -12.87 13.13
C PRO A 271 -3.91 -11.40 12.83
N VAL A 272 -3.60 -10.61 13.86
CA VAL A 272 -3.32 -9.16 13.72
C VAL A 272 -2.20 -8.89 12.70
N ALA A 273 -1.17 -9.75 12.69
CA ALA A 273 -0.05 -9.67 11.75
C ALA A 273 -0.42 -10.02 10.28
N GLU A 274 -1.55 -10.69 10.07
CA GLU A 274 -2.05 -11.13 8.75
C GLU A 274 -3.28 -10.32 8.30
N HIS A 275 -3.77 -9.38 9.11
CA HIS A 275 -4.88 -8.53 8.69
C HIS A 275 -4.47 -7.70 7.47
N TYR A 276 -5.25 -7.81 6.39
CA TYR A 276 -4.98 -7.14 5.12
C TYR A 276 -4.78 -5.63 5.30
N ARG A 277 -3.94 -5.03 4.45
CA ARG A 277 -3.55 -3.62 4.54
C ARG A 277 -3.74 -2.90 3.21
N ILE A 278 -4.57 -1.85 3.22
CA ILE A 278 -4.65 -0.89 2.12
C ILE A 278 -4.33 0.51 2.67
N ASP A 279 -3.39 1.19 2.01
CA ASP A 279 -2.90 2.52 2.35
C ASP A 279 -2.81 3.36 1.08
N ILE A 280 -3.07 4.66 1.18
CA ILE A 280 -2.79 5.62 0.10
C ILE A 280 -1.34 6.12 0.10
N SER A 281 -0.59 5.79 1.15
CA SER A 281 0.78 6.24 1.38
C SER A 281 1.75 5.09 1.32
N SER A 282 2.94 5.32 0.77
CA SER A 282 4.02 4.33 0.65
C SER A 282 4.46 3.75 2.00
N ARG A 283 4.29 4.49 3.09
CA ARG A 283 4.50 4.02 4.47
C ARG A 283 3.40 4.52 5.41
N PRO A 284 3.13 3.79 6.50
CA PRO A 284 2.24 4.28 7.54
C PRO A 284 2.82 5.54 8.20
N PRO A 285 1.98 6.53 8.55
CA PRO A 285 2.35 7.56 9.51
C PRO A 285 2.73 6.94 10.86
N VAL A 286 3.64 7.62 11.58
CA VAL A 286 4.00 7.30 12.96
C VAL A 286 3.48 8.42 13.83
N ILE A 287 2.56 8.11 14.74
CA ILE A 287 1.93 9.05 15.65
C ILE A 287 2.35 8.69 17.08
N ASP A 288 2.89 9.66 17.81
CA ASP A 288 3.24 9.49 19.22
C ASP A 288 1.98 9.65 20.10
N GLU A 289 1.59 8.57 20.76
CA GLU A 289 0.45 8.53 21.69
C GLU A 289 0.55 9.58 22.78
N ALA A 290 1.76 9.86 23.31
CA ALA A 290 1.95 10.80 24.41
C ALA A 290 1.61 12.25 24.03
N THR A 291 1.64 12.57 22.74
CA THR A 291 1.33 13.90 22.21
C THR A 291 0.04 13.93 21.38
N TYR A 292 -0.60 12.77 21.21
CA TYR A 292 -1.80 12.65 20.40
C TYR A 292 -2.98 13.39 21.02
N LYS A 293 -3.66 14.17 20.18
CA LYS A 293 -4.88 14.91 20.49
C LYS A 293 -5.80 14.87 19.29
N LEU A 294 -7.08 14.65 19.55
CA LEU A 294 -8.16 14.65 18.56
C LEU A 294 -9.03 15.89 18.74
N PRO A 295 -8.78 17.00 18.01
CA PRO A 295 -9.72 18.09 17.91
C PRO A 295 -11.01 17.66 17.19
N ILE A 296 -12.15 17.99 17.80
CA ILE A 296 -13.49 17.89 17.20
C ILE A 296 -14.10 19.29 17.22
N THR A 297 -14.21 19.90 16.04
CA THR A 297 -14.50 21.34 15.87
C THR A 297 -15.58 21.59 14.82
N GLY A 298 -15.78 22.85 14.40
CA GLY A 298 -16.76 23.24 13.39
C GLY A 298 -18.10 23.69 13.98
N MET A 299 -19.21 23.19 13.43
CA MET A 299 -20.59 23.53 13.80
C MET A 299 -21.04 22.84 15.11
N VAL A 300 -20.33 23.11 16.20
CA VAL A 300 -20.58 22.58 17.54
C VAL A 300 -20.62 23.70 18.58
N ASP A 301 -21.39 23.51 19.64
CA ASP A 301 -21.46 24.47 20.76
C ASP A 301 -20.28 24.29 21.73
N LYS A 302 -19.76 23.06 21.85
CA LYS A 302 -18.68 22.66 22.75
C LYS A 302 -17.62 21.89 21.94
N PRO A 303 -16.65 22.59 21.31
CA PRO A 303 -15.54 21.91 20.68
C PRO A 303 -14.73 21.13 21.73
N LEU A 304 -14.28 19.93 21.36
CA LEU A 304 -13.47 19.06 22.22
C LEU A 304 -12.07 18.89 21.63
N GLU A 305 -11.11 18.60 22.51
CA GLU A 305 -9.77 18.15 22.14
C GLU A 305 -9.44 16.96 23.03
N LEU A 306 -9.67 15.75 22.52
CA LEU A 306 -9.58 14.52 23.31
C LEU A 306 -8.20 13.89 23.19
N THR A 307 -7.57 13.56 24.32
CA THR A 307 -6.44 12.63 24.32
C THR A 307 -6.93 11.19 24.12
N LEU A 308 -6.02 10.26 23.83
CA LEU A 308 -6.40 8.84 23.75
C LEU A 308 -6.88 8.29 25.11
N ASP A 309 -6.34 8.81 26.21
CA ASP A 309 -6.78 8.46 27.56
C ASP A 309 -8.17 8.99 27.88
N ASP A 310 -8.53 10.19 27.40
CA ASP A 310 -9.89 10.72 27.52
C ASP A 310 -10.89 9.80 26.79
N ILE A 311 -10.54 9.37 25.57
CA ILE A 311 -11.37 8.45 24.78
C ILE A 311 -11.57 7.13 25.55
N ARG A 312 -10.51 6.55 26.12
CA ARG A 312 -10.57 5.26 26.84
C ARG A 312 -11.24 5.34 28.21
N SER A 313 -11.12 6.48 28.91
CA SER A 313 -11.52 6.59 30.32
C SER A 313 -12.88 7.24 30.51
N ASN A 314 -13.29 8.14 29.60
CA ASN A 314 -14.53 8.91 29.74
C ASN A 314 -15.74 8.21 29.10
N TYR A 315 -15.51 7.21 28.25
CA TYR A 315 -16.55 6.49 27.52
C TYR A 315 -16.48 4.99 27.76
N GLU A 316 -17.65 4.33 27.78
CA GLU A 316 -17.72 2.88 27.96
C GLU A 316 -17.17 2.16 26.72
N PRO A 317 -16.23 1.21 26.89
CA PRO A 317 -15.65 0.49 25.76
C PRO A 317 -16.67 -0.46 25.13
N MET A 318 -16.67 -0.49 23.80
CA MET A 318 -17.41 -1.44 22.98
C MET A 318 -16.42 -2.39 22.30
N THR A 319 -16.70 -3.69 22.39
CA THR A 319 -15.88 -4.74 21.76
C THR A 319 -16.72 -5.61 20.83
N GLN A 320 -16.27 -5.81 19.59
CA GLN A 320 -17.00 -6.56 18.56
C GLN A 320 -16.06 -7.34 17.63
N TYR A 321 -16.45 -8.56 17.24
CA TYR A 321 -15.83 -9.23 16.10
C TYR A 321 -16.39 -8.66 14.81
N ILE A 322 -15.53 -8.24 13.88
CA ILE A 322 -15.92 -7.54 12.65
C ILE A 322 -15.08 -8.07 11.50
N THR A 323 -15.72 -8.38 10.37
CA THR A 323 -15.04 -8.55 9.09
C THR A 323 -15.00 -7.23 8.36
N LEU A 324 -13.79 -6.79 8.02
CA LEU A 324 -13.58 -5.65 7.16
C LEU A 324 -13.20 -6.14 5.75
N ALA A 325 -13.79 -5.54 4.72
CA ALA A 325 -13.46 -5.81 3.33
C ALA A 325 -13.09 -4.52 2.58
N CYS A 326 -12.17 -4.61 1.63
CA CYS A 326 -11.89 -3.52 0.71
C CYS A 326 -12.91 -3.50 -0.43
N ILE A 327 -13.32 -2.31 -0.89
CA ILE A 327 -14.16 -2.16 -2.09
C ILE A 327 -13.47 -2.67 -3.35
N SER A 328 -12.12 -2.64 -3.36
CA SER A 328 -11.30 -3.16 -4.45
C SER A 328 -11.05 -4.66 -4.35
N ASN A 329 -11.67 -5.37 -3.40
CA ASN A 329 -11.53 -6.82 -3.29
C ASN A 329 -12.28 -7.48 -4.46
N PRO A 330 -11.60 -8.22 -5.37
CA PRO A 330 -12.31 -9.05 -6.34
C PRO A 330 -13.05 -10.18 -5.63
N LEU A 331 -14.03 -10.79 -6.30
CA LEU A 331 -14.67 -12.00 -5.78
C LEU A 331 -13.63 -13.11 -5.58
N GLY A 332 -13.59 -13.68 -4.37
CA GLY A 332 -12.58 -14.67 -3.98
C GLY A 332 -11.23 -14.09 -3.55
N GLY A 333 -11.04 -12.77 -3.63
CA GLY A 333 -9.80 -12.10 -3.22
C GLY A 333 -9.53 -12.15 -1.71
N ASP A 334 -8.36 -11.63 -1.35
CA ASP A 334 -7.74 -11.65 -0.03
C ASP A 334 -7.79 -10.29 0.71
N LEU A 335 -8.38 -9.25 0.09
CA LEU A 335 -8.53 -7.93 0.73
C LEU A 335 -9.73 -7.89 1.69
N THR A 336 -9.76 -8.85 2.61
CA THR A 336 -10.80 -9.03 3.61
C THR A 336 -10.22 -9.78 4.82
N SER A 337 -10.53 -9.32 6.03
CA SER A 337 -10.03 -9.94 7.27
C SER A 337 -11.02 -9.74 8.40
N THR A 338 -10.95 -10.64 9.39
CA THR A 338 -11.81 -10.59 10.57
C THR A 338 -11.00 -10.40 11.83
N GLN A 339 -11.42 -9.48 12.69
CA GLN A 339 -10.69 -9.14 13.91
C GLN A 339 -11.65 -8.80 15.05
N LYS A 340 -11.17 -8.85 16.30
CA LYS A 340 -11.85 -8.35 17.49
C LYS A 340 -11.47 -6.88 17.68
N TRP A 341 -12.41 -5.96 17.50
CA TRP A 341 -12.21 -4.52 17.59
C TRP A 341 -12.67 -4.01 18.93
N THR A 342 -11.91 -3.10 19.53
CA THR A 342 -12.27 -2.39 20.75
C THR A 342 -12.13 -0.89 20.56
N GLY A 343 -13.18 -0.16 20.91
CA GLY A 343 -13.29 1.28 20.75
C GLY A 343 -14.38 1.88 21.63
N VAL A 344 -14.79 3.09 21.32
CA VAL A 344 -15.93 3.76 21.98
C VAL A 344 -16.92 4.27 20.96
N SER A 345 -18.20 4.26 21.32
CA SER A 345 -19.28 4.70 20.43
C SER A 345 -19.11 6.17 20.06
N PHE A 346 -19.03 6.45 18.76
CA PHE A 346 -18.86 7.81 18.27
C PHE A 346 -20.14 8.64 18.47
N GLN A 347 -21.31 7.99 18.45
CA GLN A 347 -22.58 8.60 18.82
C GLN A 347 -22.53 9.24 20.21
N LYS A 348 -21.89 8.58 21.20
CA LYS A 348 -21.80 9.10 22.57
C LYS A 348 -20.90 10.33 22.65
N ILE A 349 -19.78 10.33 21.91
CA ILE A 349 -18.89 11.49 21.82
C ILE A 349 -19.62 12.67 21.17
N LEU A 350 -20.36 12.45 20.06
CA LEU A 350 -21.10 13.51 19.38
C LEU A 350 -22.17 14.14 20.29
N ALA A 351 -22.77 13.37 21.19
CA ALA A 351 -23.77 13.88 22.14
C ALA A 351 -23.20 14.94 23.11
N ASP A 352 -21.89 14.93 23.36
CA ASP A 352 -21.23 15.89 24.26
C ASP A 352 -20.93 17.24 23.59
N LEU A 353 -20.91 17.29 22.25
CA LEU A 353 -20.49 18.45 21.47
C LEU A 353 -21.54 19.56 21.40
N GLY A 354 -22.83 19.20 21.48
CA GLY A 354 -23.95 20.10 21.15
C GLY A 354 -23.91 20.51 19.67
N LEU A 355 -24.41 19.64 18.79
CA LEU A 355 -24.45 19.89 17.34
C LEU A 355 -25.39 21.06 17.02
N GLN A 356 -24.94 22.01 16.19
CA GLN A 356 -25.78 23.11 15.72
C GLN A 356 -26.83 22.64 14.70
N ASP A 357 -27.94 23.37 14.56
CA ASP A 357 -29.08 23.01 13.69
C ASP A 357 -28.70 22.78 12.21
N SER A 358 -27.63 23.41 11.73
CA SER A 358 -27.14 23.27 10.36
C SER A 358 -26.07 22.18 10.18
N ALA A 359 -25.63 21.51 11.24
CA ALA A 359 -24.65 20.42 11.16
C ALA A 359 -25.25 19.21 10.41
N ARG A 360 -24.55 18.73 9.37
CA ARG A 360 -25.01 17.60 8.54
C ARG A 360 -23.96 16.52 8.35
N TYR A 361 -22.70 16.91 8.26
CA TYR A 361 -21.62 15.98 7.95
C TYR A 361 -20.44 16.15 8.90
N LEU A 362 -19.68 15.09 9.04
CA LEU A 362 -18.35 15.11 9.62
C LEU A 362 -17.31 14.98 8.52
N ARG A 363 -16.35 15.89 8.49
CA ARG A 363 -15.10 15.70 7.76
C ARG A 363 -14.07 15.11 8.69
N ILE A 364 -13.60 13.92 8.36
CA ILE A 364 -12.59 13.20 9.14
C ILE A 364 -11.29 13.26 8.36
N PHE A 365 -10.24 13.76 8.99
CA PHE A 365 -8.91 13.88 8.40
C PHE A 365 -7.93 12.91 9.05
N SER A 366 -7.02 12.40 8.25
CA SER A 366 -5.99 11.45 8.64
C SER A 366 -4.58 12.04 8.50
N ALA A 367 -3.64 11.53 9.28
CA ALA A 367 -2.23 11.96 9.23
C ALA A 367 -1.59 11.75 7.86
N ASP A 368 -2.05 10.77 7.08
CA ASP A 368 -1.63 10.55 5.71
C ASP A 368 -2.40 11.40 4.69
N SER A 369 -3.04 12.49 5.12
CA SER A 369 -3.90 13.37 4.30
C SER A 369 -5.04 12.64 3.55
N PHE A 370 -5.42 11.45 3.99
CA PHE A 370 -6.72 10.89 3.66
C PHE A 370 -7.81 11.73 4.33
N ASP A 371 -8.93 11.90 3.64
CA ASP A 371 -10.10 12.56 4.18
C ASP A 371 -11.37 11.84 3.74
N GLU A 372 -12.36 11.82 4.63
CA GLU A 372 -13.66 11.22 4.37
C GLU A 372 -14.78 12.10 4.94
N THR A 373 -15.91 12.08 4.25
CA THR A 373 -17.12 12.77 4.68
C THR A 373 -18.17 11.74 5.06
N VAL A 374 -18.62 11.81 6.32
CA VAL A 374 -19.60 10.90 6.91
C VAL A 374 -20.84 11.69 7.31
N ASP A 375 -22.03 11.15 7.02
CA ASP A 375 -23.29 11.73 7.45
C ASP A 375 -23.43 11.64 8.97
N ILE A 376 -23.80 12.73 9.63
CA ILE A 376 -24.03 12.74 11.07
C ILE A 376 -25.21 11.84 11.43
N ASP A 377 -26.27 11.81 10.61
CA ASP A 377 -27.45 11.01 10.88
C ASP A 377 -27.11 9.52 10.90
N LEU A 378 -26.15 9.07 10.09
CA LEU A 378 -25.65 7.70 10.13
C LEU A 378 -25.07 7.35 11.51
N ILE A 379 -24.28 8.25 12.10
CA ILE A 379 -23.65 8.07 13.41
C ILE A 379 -24.69 8.16 14.53
N MET A 380 -25.62 9.10 14.41
CA MET A 380 -26.67 9.29 15.39
C MET A 380 -27.68 8.13 15.42
N GLN A 381 -27.86 7.41 14.31
CA GLN A 381 -28.78 6.26 14.22
C GLN A 381 -28.14 4.93 14.60
N ASP A 382 -26.81 4.84 14.66
CA ASP A 382 -26.09 3.60 14.92
C ASP A 382 -24.98 3.76 15.96
N GLU A 383 -25.28 3.38 17.20
CA GLU A 383 -24.33 3.43 18.31
C GLU A 383 -23.09 2.54 18.10
N ARG A 384 -23.13 1.60 17.15
CA ARG A 384 -22.04 0.67 16.83
C ARG A 384 -20.93 1.35 16.03
N ILE A 385 -21.18 2.51 15.44
CA ILE A 385 -20.11 3.32 14.83
C ILE A 385 -19.18 3.76 15.94
N MET A 386 -17.91 3.37 15.84
CA MET A 386 -16.94 3.56 16.92
C MET A 386 -15.63 4.14 16.46
N LEU A 387 -15.02 4.92 17.34
CA LEU A 387 -13.60 5.24 17.29
C LEU A 387 -12.84 4.09 17.97
N THR A 388 -12.12 3.31 17.17
CA THR A 388 -11.39 2.11 17.58
C THR A 388 -9.94 2.45 17.89
N TYR A 389 -9.43 1.94 19.01
CA TYR A 389 -8.05 2.09 19.45
C TYR A 389 -7.33 0.76 19.72
N ALA A 390 -8.02 -0.39 19.66
CA ALA A 390 -7.43 -1.69 19.90
C ALA A 390 -8.00 -2.79 19.01
N TRP A 391 -7.14 -3.76 18.70
CA TRP A 391 -7.47 -5.04 18.06
C TRP A 391 -6.93 -6.20 18.87
N ASP A 392 -7.75 -7.24 19.05
CA ASP A 392 -7.41 -8.42 19.86
C ASP A 392 -6.84 -8.05 21.24
N ASP A 393 -7.48 -7.08 21.89
CA ASP A 393 -7.09 -6.56 23.20
C ASP A 393 -5.70 -5.90 23.28
N GLN A 394 -5.07 -5.65 22.13
CA GLN A 394 -3.81 -4.90 22.00
C GLN A 394 -4.05 -3.57 21.28
N PRO A 395 -3.20 -2.54 21.51
CA PRO A 395 -3.23 -1.33 20.70
C PRO A 395 -3.18 -1.65 19.21
N LEU A 396 -3.85 -0.85 18.40
CA LEU A 396 -3.78 -1.00 16.94
C LEU A 396 -2.31 -1.03 16.48
N PRO A 397 -1.94 -1.90 15.53
CA PRO A 397 -0.66 -1.76 14.86
C PRO A 397 -0.57 -0.42 14.11
N GLU A 398 0.63 0.17 14.04
CA GLU A 398 0.88 1.41 13.29
C GLU A 398 0.29 1.35 11.88
N ARG A 399 0.57 0.29 11.12
CA ARG A 399 0.08 0.10 9.75
C ARG A 399 -1.46 -0.01 9.63
N ASN A 400 -2.14 -0.29 10.73
CA ASN A 400 -3.58 -0.52 10.79
C ASN A 400 -4.35 0.64 11.44
N GLY A 401 -3.69 1.75 11.74
CA GLY A 401 -4.34 3.00 12.12
C GLY A 401 -4.10 3.46 13.55
N PHE A 402 -3.05 2.99 14.22
CA PHE A 402 -2.65 3.54 15.52
C PHE A 402 -2.50 5.08 15.49
N PRO A 403 -2.96 5.81 16.51
CA PRO A 403 -3.65 5.32 17.71
C PRO A 403 -5.15 5.10 17.52
N LEU A 404 -5.74 5.71 16.50
CA LEU A 404 -7.19 5.79 16.35
C LEU A 404 -7.64 5.66 14.90
N ARG A 405 -8.68 4.86 14.69
CA ARG A 405 -9.41 4.71 13.43
C ARG A 405 -10.91 4.66 13.67
N ILE A 406 -11.71 4.79 12.61
CA ILE A 406 -13.16 4.62 12.71
C ILE A 406 -13.60 3.26 12.15
N TYR A 407 -14.66 2.70 12.74
CA TYR A 407 -15.45 1.62 12.18
C TYR A 407 -16.86 2.11 11.88
N ILE A 408 -17.35 1.83 10.66
CA ILE A 408 -18.68 2.16 10.16
C ILE A 408 -19.32 0.86 9.65
N PRO A 409 -20.36 0.33 10.33
CA PRO A 409 -21.05 -0.88 9.89
C PRO A 409 -21.52 -0.79 8.45
N ASN A 410 -21.54 -1.93 7.76
CA ASN A 410 -22.05 -2.09 6.40
C ASN A 410 -21.30 -1.35 5.27
N HIS A 411 -20.21 -0.63 5.57
CA HIS A 411 -19.44 0.11 4.57
C HIS A 411 -18.13 -0.61 4.26
N TYR A 412 -17.67 -0.52 3.01
CA TYR A 412 -16.32 -0.96 2.66
C TYR A 412 -15.26 -0.11 3.36
N GLY A 413 -14.07 -0.69 3.57
CA GLY A 413 -12.97 -0.05 4.30
C GLY A 413 -12.49 1.29 3.73
N MET A 414 -12.81 1.62 2.47
CA MET A 414 -12.53 2.94 1.90
C MET A 414 -13.22 4.08 2.65
N LYS A 415 -14.32 3.81 3.36
CA LYS A 415 -15.08 4.79 4.17
C LYS A 415 -14.59 4.90 5.61
N GLN A 416 -13.51 4.20 5.95
CA GLN A 416 -13.06 4.03 7.32
C GLN A 416 -11.63 4.58 7.54
N PRO A 417 -11.49 5.92 7.69
CA PRO A 417 -10.23 6.57 8.02
C PRO A 417 -9.40 5.85 9.10
N LYS A 418 -8.10 5.77 8.84
CA LYS A 418 -7.06 5.35 9.80
C LYS A 418 -6.26 6.59 10.21
N TRP A 419 -5.53 6.52 11.33
CA TRP A 419 -4.63 7.60 11.76
C TRP A 419 -5.36 8.94 11.88
N ILE A 420 -6.55 8.94 12.48
CA ILE A 420 -7.42 10.13 12.52
C ILE A 420 -6.72 11.22 13.32
N THR A 421 -6.58 12.41 12.73
CA THR A 421 -5.97 13.58 13.37
C THR A 421 -6.99 14.65 13.71
N ASP A 422 -8.04 14.81 12.89
CA ASP A 422 -8.98 15.91 13.05
C ASP A 422 -10.39 15.50 12.62
N ILE A 423 -11.41 16.03 13.31
CA ILE A 423 -12.81 15.90 12.91
C ILE A 423 -13.44 17.29 12.90
N GLU A 424 -14.05 17.66 11.79
CA GLU A 424 -14.74 18.93 11.61
C GLU A 424 -16.23 18.69 11.29
N VAL A 425 -17.11 19.28 12.08
CA VAL A 425 -18.56 19.28 11.85
C VAL A 425 -18.92 20.38 10.86
N VAL A 426 -19.52 20.00 9.72
CA VAL A 426 -19.86 20.92 8.63
C VAL A 426 -21.32 20.77 8.18
N GLY A 427 -21.85 21.79 7.52
CA GLY A 427 -23.22 21.80 6.99
C GLY A 427 -23.31 21.36 5.53
N ASP A 428 -22.28 21.63 4.73
CA ASP A 428 -22.23 21.31 3.31
C ASP A 428 -21.45 20.03 3.06
N TYR A 429 -21.90 19.25 2.08
CA TYR A 429 -21.24 18.02 1.68
C TYR A 429 -20.04 18.30 0.77
N GLU A 430 -18.91 17.69 1.07
CA GLU A 430 -17.75 17.61 0.18
C GLU A 430 -17.40 16.14 -0.06
N ASP A 431 -17.09 15.78 -1.30
CA ASP A 431 -16.63 14.42 -1.63
C ASP A 431 -15.35 14.10 -0.84
N GLY A 432 -15.28 12.93 -0.20
CA GLY A 432 -14.05 12.39 0.40
C GLY A 432 -13.02 11.92 -0.64
N TYR A 433 -11.84 11.50 -0.18
CA TYR A 433 -10.68 11.20 -1.02
C TYR A 433 -10.97 10.25 -2.20
N TRP A 434 -11.68 9.15 -1.94
CA TRP A 434 -12.00 8.14 -2.95
C TRP A 434 -13.24 8.50 -3.78
N VAL A 435 -14.20 9.21 -3.21
CA VAL A 435 -15.39 9.69 -3.93
C VAL A 435 -14.98 10.67 -5.04
N ARG A 436 -14.06 11.61 -4.74
CA ARG A 436 -13.43 12.50 -5.74
C ARG A 436 -12.74 11.74 -6.88
N ARG A 437 -12.40 10.47 -6.66
CA ARG A 437 -11.72 9.59 -7.65
C ARG A 437 -12.70 8.65 -8.36
N GLY A 438 -14.00 8.85 -8.18
CA GLY A 438 -15.07 8.12 -8.88
C GLY A 438 -15.30 6.72 -8.33
N TRP A 439 -15.09 6.52 -7.03
CA TRP A 439 -15.67 5.41 -6.28
C TRP A 439 -17.05 5.78 -5.77
N ASP A 440 -17.84 4.77 -5.41
CA ASP A 440 -19.16 4.96 -4.83
C ASP A 440 -19.09 5.83 -3.56
N ARG A 441 -20.02 6.78 -3.44
CA ARG A 441 -20.15 7.68 -2.30
C ARG A 441 -20.50 6.91 -1.03
N ASP A 442 -21.45 5.98 -1.14
CA ASP A 442 -21.99 5.23 -0.02
C ASP A 442 -21.14 3.99 0.23
N ALA A 443 -20.59 3.38 -0.82
CA ALA A 443 -19.67 2.24 -0.73
C ALA A 443 -20.19 1.13 0.22
N ILE A 444 -21.49 0.84 0.12
CA ILE A 444 -22.14 -0.21 0.89
C ILE A 444 -21.59 -1.55 0.45
N MET A 445 -21.24 -2.39 1.43
CA MET A 445 -20.76 -3.73 1.15
C MET A 445 -21.84 -4.56 0.48
N VAL A 446 -21.57 -5.07 -0.72
CA VAL A 446 -22.47 -6.01 -1.40
C VAL A 446 -22.28 -7.43 -0.83
N ALA A 447 -23.37 -8.19 -0.79
CA ALA A 447 -23.33 -9.59 -0.36
C ALA A 447 -22.52 -10.42 -1.36
N THR A 448 -21.56 -11.21 -0.85
CA THR A 448 -20.71 -12.08 -1.66
C THR A 448 -20.45 -13.40 -0.96
N SER A 449 -20.46 -14.50 -1.71
CA SER A 449 -19.95 -15.81 -1.31
C SER A 449 -18.85 -16.29 -2.24
N VAL A 450 -17.90 -17.06 -1.69
CA VAL A 450 -16.73 -17.58 -2.42
C VAL A 450 -16.53 -19.04 -2.08
N ILE A 451 -15.99 -19.82 -3.02
CA ILE A 451 -15.52 -21.19 -2.81
C ILE A 451 -14.02 -21.12 -2.56
N ASP A 452 -13.58 -21.48 -1.36
CA ASP A 452 -12.17 -21.54 -1.02
C ASP A 452 -11.57 -22.90 -1.40
N VAL A 453 -12.35 -23.97 -1.19
CA VAL A 453 -11.85 -25.33 -1.33
C VAL A 453 -12.92 -26.29 -1.85
N VAL A 454 -12.49 -27.15 -2.79
CA VAL A 454 -13.15 -28.42 -3.12
C VAL A 454 -12.18 -29.50 -2.67
N ALA A 455 -12.41 -30.08 -1.50
CA ALA A 455 -11.41 -30.87 -0.76
C ALA A 455 -11.39 -32.33 -1.22
N THR A 456 -10.86 -32.55 -2.42
CA THR A 456 -10.77 -33.87 -3.07
C THR A 456 -9.93 -34.90 -2.30
N ASP A 457 -9.14 -34.45 -1.33
CA ASP A 457 -8.32 -35.27 -0.43
C ASP A 457 -9.01 -35.60 0.91
N GLN A 458 -10.18 -35.00 1.18
CA GLN A 458 -10.95 -35.16 2.42
C GLN A 458 -12.24 -35.96 2.19
N VAL A 459 -12.18 -36.94 1.29
CA VAL A 459 -13.30 -37.84 0.97
C VAL A 459 -13.69 -38.64 2.21
N HIS A 460 -14.99 -38.74 2.51
CA HIS A 460 -15.51 -39.60 3.57
C HIS A 460 -16.81 -40.26 3.15
N GLU A 461 -17.21 -41.30 3.87
CA GLU A 461 -18.44 -42.05 3.62
C GLU A 461 -19.39 -41.88 4.80
N GLU A 462 -20.65 -41.56 4.50
CA GLU A 462 -21.74 -41.46 5.47
C GLU A 462 -23.00 -42.07 4.83
N ASP A 463 -23.69 -42.95 5.57
CA ASP A 463 -24.91 -43.63 5.12
C ASP A 463 -24.81 -44.29 3.72
N GLY A 464 -23.64 -44.85 3.40
CA GLY A 464 -23.36 -45.53 2.12
C GLY A 464 -23.22 -44.58 0.92
N THR A 465 -23.14 -43.27 1.17
CA THR A 465 -22.82 -42.26 0.17
C THR A 465 -21.44 -41.68 0.45
N THR A 466 -20.61 -41.61 -0.59
CA THR A 466 -19.30 -40.95 -0.50
C THR A 466 -19.45 -39.47 -0.77
N TYR A 467 -18.83 -38.62 0.06
CA TYR A 467 -18.91 -37.17 -0.03
C TYR A 467 -17.53 -36.53 -0.21
N ILE A 468 -17.50 -35.45 -0.99
CA ILE A 468 -16.40 -34.49 -1.03
C ILE A 468 -16.88 -33.21 -0.35
N PRO A 469 -16.24 -32.77 0.75
CA PRO A 469 -16.60 -31.53 1.38
C PRO A 469 -16.14 -30.32 0.57
N ILE A 470 -17.02 -29.33 0.45
CA ILE A 470 -16.78 -28.05 -0.22
C ILE A 470 -17.00 -26.94 0.81
N GLY A 471 -16.07 -25.98 0.84
CA GLY A 471 -16.08 -24.93 1.85
C GLY A 471 -15.68 -23.57 1.32
N GLY A 472 -16.10 -22.55 2.05
CA GLY A 472 -15.80 -21.16 1.75
C GLY A 472 -16.42 -20.22 2.77
N ILE A 473 -16.48 -18.94 2.41
CA ILE A 473 -17.11 -17.90 3.22
C ILE A 473 -18.25 -17.21 2.46
N ALA A 474 -19.14 -16.58 3.22
CA ALA A 474 -20.10 -15.60 2.73
C ALA A 474 -20.10 -14.36 3.65
N HIS A 475 -20.23 -13.16 3.08
CA HIS A 475 -20.20 -11.91 3.83
C HIS A 475 -21.15 -10.88 3.21
N ALA A 476 -21.92 -10.19 4.06
CA ALA A 476 -22.87 -9.15 3.65
C ALA A 476 -22.80 -7.91 4.55
N GLY A 477 -21.60 -7.52 4.98
CA GLY A 477 -21.41 -6.43 5.92
C GLY A 477 -22.01 -6.76 7.29
N ASP A 478 -22.83 -5.87 7.82
CA ASP A 478 -23.51 -6.04 9.11
C ASP A 478 -24.90 -6.69 8.99
N ARG A 479 -25.27 -7.15 7.80
CA ARG A 479 -26.60 -7.71 7.51
C ARG A 479 -26.69 -9.21 7.81
N SER A 480 -25.60 -9.85 8.26
CA SER A 480 -25.46 -11.30 8.42
C SER A 480 -25.76 -12.12 7.15
N ILE A 481 -25.62 -13.44 7.21
CA ILE A 481 -25.95 -14.36 6.11
C ILE A 481 -27.03 -15.32 6.61
N SER A 482 -28.15 -15.39 5.89
CA SER A 482 -29.24 -16.33 6.22
C SER A 482 -29.11 -17.65 5.49
N LYS A 483 -28.50 -17.65 4.29
CA LYS A 483 -28.41 -18.83 3.44
C LYS A 483 -27.20 -18.77 2.51
N VAL A 484 -26.58 -19.94 2.29
CA VAL A 484 -25.63 -20.16 1.18
C VAL A 484 -26.12 -21.35 0.38
N GLU A 485 -26.05 -21.24 -0.94
CA GLU A 485 -26.42 -22.31 -1.86
C GLU A 485 -25.26 -22.63 -2.79
N VAL A 486 -25.07 -23.91 -3.05
CA VAL A 486 -24.08 -24.45 -3.98
C VAL A 486 -24.80 -25.13 -5.14
N LYS A 487 -24.35 -24.85 -6.36
CA LYS A 487 -24.80 -25.54 -7.57
C LYS A 487 -23.62 -26.28 -8.18
N VAL A 488 -23.86 -27.52 -8.60
CA VAL A 488 -22.88 -28.34 -9.31
C VAL A 488 -23.40 -28.62 -10.71
N ASP A 489 -22.58 -28.26 -11.71
CA ASP A 489 -22.89 -28.34 -13.14
C ASP A 489 -24.25 -27.69 -13.47
N ASP A 490 -25.14 -28.43 -14.12
CA ASP A 490 -26.48 -27.98 -14.50
C ASP A 490 -27.55 -28.36 -13.46
N GLY A 491 -27.14 -28.86 -12.28
CA GLY A 491 -28.04 -29.26 -11.20
C GLY A 491 -28.78 -28.10 -10.52
N ASP A 492 -29.56 -28.46 -9.50
CA ASP A 492 -30.28 -27.51 -8.67
C ASP A 492 -29.35 -26.83 -7.65
N TRP A 493 -29.77 -25.67 -7.15
CA TRP A 493 -29.13 -25.00 -6.03
C TRP A 493 -29.47 -25.74 -4.74
N MET A 494 -28.44 -26.24 -4.06
CA MET A 494 -28.55 -26.99 -2.81
C MET A 494 -28.05 -26.13 -1.66
N GLU A 495 -28.80 -26.11 -0.55
CA GLU A 495 -28.43 -25.34 0.62
C GLU A 495 -27.21 -25.94 1.33
N ALA A 496 -26.25 -25.07 1.67
CA ALA A 496 -25.07 -25.42 2.45
C ALA A 496 -25.32 -25.23 3.95
N GLN A 497 -24.58 -25.97 4.76
CA GLN A 497 -24.55 -25.79 6.21
C GLN A 497 -23.79 -24.50 6.55
N LEU A 498 -24.31 -23.72 7.49
CA LEU A 498 -23.64 -22.51 8.00
C LEU A 498 -23.07 -22.79 9.39
N ARG A 499 -21.82 -22.40 9.59
CA ARG A 499 -21.21 -22.35 10.92
C ARG A 499 -21.70 -21.10 11.65
N ASP A 500 -21.94 -21.21 12.96
CA ASP A 500 -22.28 -20.04 13.79
C ASP A 500 -21.20 -18.97 13.63
N PRO A 501 -21.53 -17.70 13.29
CA PRO A 501 -20.52 -16.67 13.10
C PRO A 501 -19.98 -16.12 14.43
N LEU A 502 -18.82 -15.45 14.37
CA LEU A 502 -18.24 -14.77 15.55
C LEU A 502 -19.11 -13.59 16.01
N SER A 503 -19.80 -12.94 15.07
CA SER A 503 -20.86 -11.96 15.30
C SER A 503 -21.74 -11.81 14.05
N ASP A 504 -22.81 -11.03 14.14
CA ASP A 504 -23.63 -10.58 13.00
C ASP A 504 -22.87 -9.73 11.96
N LYS A 505 -21.66 -9.28 12.29
CA LYS A 505 -20.80 -8.39 11.49
C LYS A 505 -19.58 -9.10 10.90
N THR A 506 -19.50 -10.42 11.04
CA THR A 506 -18.44 -11.20 10.43
C THR A 506 -18.92 -11.93 9.20
N TRP A 507 -17.99 -12.33 8.35
CA TRP A 507 -18.25 -13.40 7.40
C TRP A 507 -18.71 -14.68 8.12
N VAL A 508 -19.35 -15.55 7.36
CA VAL A 508 -19.86 -16.84 7.81
C VAL A 508 -19.14 -17.92 7.02
N ILE A 509 -18.60 -18.91 7.72
CA ILE A 509 -18.09 -20.13 7.09
C ILE A 509 -19.28 -21.01 6.69
N TRP A 510 -19.25 -21.52 5.46
CA TRP A 510 -20.23 -22.49 4.99
C TRP A 510 -19.55 -23.80 4.56
N ARG A 511 -20.31 -24.89 4.64
CA ARG A 511 -19.89 -26.24 4.28
C ARG A 511 -20.99 -26.94 3.49
N TYR A 512 -20.63 -27.59 2.40
CA TYR A 512 -21.54 -28.42 1.63
C TYR A 512 -20.91 -29.79 1.39
N GLU A 513 -21.63 -30.85 1.76
CA GLU A 513 -21.25 -32.23 1.50
C GLU A 513 -21.75 -32.64 0.12
N TRP A 514 -20.86 -32.59 -0.87
CA TRP A 514 -21.24 -32.93 -2.23
C TRP A 514 -21.13 -34.44 -2.47
N PRO A 515 -22.21 -35.11 -2.92
CA PRO A 515 -22.15 -36.53 -3.29
C PRO A 515 -21.11 -36.74 -4.40
N PHE A 516 -20.15 -37.62 -4.14
CA PHE A 516 -19.03 -37.89 -5.03
C PHE A 516 -19.52 -38.31 -6.42
N ALA A 517 -18.98 -37.65 -7.44
CA ALA A 517 -19.07 -38.07 -8.83
C ALA A 517 -17.72 -37.85 -9.53
N GLU A 518 -17.31 -38.82 -10.35
CA GLU A 518 -16.09 -38.71 -11.15
C GLU A 518 -16.29 -37.80 -12.36
N GLY A 519 -15.24 -37.08 -12.75
CA GLY A 519 -15.22 -36.28 -13.97
C GLY A 519 -14.95 -34.81 -13.74
N ASN A 520 -15.27 -34.00 -14.75
CA ASN A 520 -15.08 -32.56 -14.69
C ASN A 520 -16.35 -31.88 -14.19
N HIS A 521 -16.25 -31.20 -13.06
CA HIS A 521 -17.36 -30.52 -12.43
C HIS A 521 -17.11 -29.02 -12.31
N THR A 522 -18.16 -28.23 -12.47
CA THR A 522 -18.18 -26.80 -12.18
C THR A 522 -19.04 -26.56 -10.95
N PHE A 523 -18.43 -26.01 -9.90
CA PHE A 523 -19.08 -25.63 -8.65
C PHE A 523 -19.35 -24.13 -8.68
N ALA A 524 -20.56 -23.71 -8.33
CA ALA A 524 -20.98 -22.33 -8.22
C ALA A 524 -21.57 -22.06 -6.84
N VAL A 525 -21.39 -20.85 -6.30
CA VAL A 525 -21.91 -20.47 -4.98
C VAL A 525 -22.60 -19.12 -5.00
N ARG A 526 -23.70 -18.99 -4.25
CA ARG A 526 -24.38 -17.72 -3.96
C ARG A 526 -24.87 -17.67 -2.52
N CYS A 527 -25.05 -16.48 -1.98
CA CYS A 527 -25.66 -16.28 -0.66
C CYS A 527 -26.93 -15.44 -0.70
N VAL A 528 -27.66 -15.47 0.42
CA VAL A 528 -28.75 -14.56 0.78
C VAL A 528 -28.39 -13.93 2.12
N ASP A 529 -28.50 -12.61 2.21
CA ASP A 529 -28.18 -11.92 3.46
C ASP A 529 -29.27 -12.13 4.52
N GLY A 530 -29.05 -11.65 5.75
CA GLY A 530 -30.00 -11.82 6.85
C GLY A 530 -31.33 -11.08 6.65
N LYS A 531 -31.44 -10.18 5.68
CA LYS A 531 -32.68 -9.48 5.32
C LYS A 531 -33.46 -10.22 4.23
N GLY A 532 -32.88 -11.28 3.65
CA GLY A 532 -33.48 -12.05 2.57
C GLY A 532 -33.11 -11.55 1.18
N ASP A 533 -32.19 -10.59 1.05
CA ASP A 533 -31.76 -10.06 -0.23
C ASP A 533 -30.73 -11.02 -0.87
N PRO A 534 -30.96 -11.50 -2.10
CA PRO A 534 -30.04 -12.41 -2.77
C PRO A 534 -28.80 -11.67 -3.27
N GLN A 535 -27.68 -12.40 -3.32
CA GLN A 535 -26.46 -11.93 -3.97
C GLN A 535 -26.72 -11.49 -5.42
N ILE A 536 -26.07 -10.40 -5.82
CA ILE A 536 -26.14 -9.89 -7.19
C ILE A 536 -25.36 -10.84 -8.12
N GLU A 537 -26.07 -11.58 -8.95
CA GLU A 537 -25.48 -12.60 -9.85
C GLU A 537 -24.85 -11.99 -11.12
N THR A 538 -25.22 -10.76 -11.49
CA THR A 538 -24.64 -10.08 -12.65
C THR A 538 -23.19 -9.71 -12.37
N SER A 539 -22.29 -10.15 -13.25
CA SER A 539 -20.86 -9.89 -13.07
C SER A 539 -20.52 -8.42 -13.30
N ARG A 540 -19.79 -7.84 -12.35
CA ARG A 540 -19.18 -6.51 -12.43
C ARG A 540 -17.83 -6.55 -11.73
N GLY A 541 -16.86 -5.82 -12.28
CA GLY A 541 -15.60 -5.56 -11.59
C GLY A 541 -15.79 -4.78 -10.28
N THR A 542 -14.69 -4.52 -9.60
CA THR A 542 -14.68 -3.86 -8.28
C THR A 542 -15.19 -2.42 -8.32
N ARG A 543 -14.94 -1.69 -9.41
CA ARG A 543 -15.35 -0.30 -9.55
C ARG A 543 -16.78 -0.18 -10.13
N PRO A 544 -17.61 0.77 -9.65
CA PRO A 544 -17.36 1.71 -8.54
C PRO A 544 -17.79 1.20 -7.15
N SER A 545 -18.59 0.13 -7.08
CA SER A 545 -19.38 -0.21 -5.89
C SER A 545 -19.11 -1.63 -5.36
N GLY A 546 -17.88 -2.12 -5.49
CA GLY A 546 -17.50 -3.49 -5.15
C GLY A 546 -17.81 -4.50 -6.26
N ALA A 547 -17.14 -5.64 -6.23
CA ALA A 547 -17.31 -6.70 -7.22
C ALA A 547 -18.63 -7.48 -6.99
N THR A 548 -19.33 -7.82 -8.08
CA THR A 548 -20.56 -8.65 -8.05
C THR A 548 -20.45 -9.79 -9.05
N GLY A 549 -21.29 -10.80 -8.91
CA GLY A 549 -21.30 -12.00 -9.75
C GLY A 549 -21.29 -13.29 -8.95
N ILE A 550 -21.34 -14.42 -9.67
CA ILE A 550 -21.24 -15.78 -9.11
C ILE A 550 -19.80 -16.26 -9.22
N VAL A 551 -19.24 -16.76 -8.11
CA VAL A 551 -17.94 -17.45 -8.12
C VAL A 551 -18.14 -18.87 -8.62
N THR A 552 -17.31 -19.28 -9.58
CA THR A 552 -17.29 -20.65 -10.10
C THR A 552 -15.90 -21.26 -10.00
N VAL A 553 -15.80 -22.51 -9.52
CA VAL A 553 -14.57 -23.30 -9.48
C VAL A 553 -14.74 -24.53 -10.37
N ARG A 554 -13.79 -24.78 -11.27
CA ARG A 554 -13.74 -26.00 -12.08
C ARG A 554 -12.74 -26.96 -11.48
N LYS A 555 -13.13 -28.22 -11.29
CA LYS A 555 -12.27 -29.26 -10.74
C LYS A 555 -12.46 -30.55 -11.53
N GLN A 556 -11.35 -31.21 -11.85
CA GLN A 556 -11.35 -32.61 -12.27
C GLN A 556 -11.32 -33.47 -11.01
N ILE A 557 -12.29 -34.36 -10.89
CA ILE A 557 -12.43 -35.34 -9.81
C ILE A 557 -11.99 -36.68 -10.37
N ASP A 558 -10.85 -37.16 -9.89
CA ASP A 558 -10.32 -38.45 -10.29
C ASP A 558 -11.11 -39.60 -9.64
N PRO A 559 -11.14 -40.78 -10.27
CA PRO A 559 -11.70 -41.97 -9.66
C PRO A 559 -11.10 -42.25 -8.29
N LEU A 560 -11.93 -42.73 -7.36
CA LEU A 560 -11.42 -43.23 -6.09
C LEU A 560 -10.55 -44.45 -6.38
N THR A 561 -9.23 -44.27 -6.33
CA THR A 561 -8.31 -45.40 -6.42
C THR A 561 -8.47 -46.24 -5.17
N ASN A 562 -8.94 -47.48 -5.32
CA ASN A 562 -8.87 -48.48 -4.25
C ASN A 562 -7.42 -48.56 -3.77
N ALA A 563 -7.17 -48.14 -2.52
CA ALA A 563 -5.92 -48.38 -1.81
C ALA A 563 -5.82 -49.85 -1.36
#